data_AF-A0A925YTJ3-F1
#
_entry.id   AF-A0A925YTJ3-F1
#
_cell.length_a   1.000
_cell.length_b   1.000
_cell.length_c   1.000
_cell.angle_alpha   90.00
_cell.angle_beta   90.00
_cell.angle_gamma   90.00
#
_symmetry.space_group_name_H-M   'P 1'
#
loop_
_entity.id
_entity.type
_entity.pdbx_description
1 polymer ?
#
loop_
_entity_poly.entity_id
_entity_poly.type
_entity_poly.pdbx_seq_one_letter_code
_entity_poly.pdbx_strand_id
1 'polypeptide(L)' 'MPTQLDQLKQFTVVVADTGDFASMKEFAPRDATTNPSLILKAAAMPA' A
#
# COMPACT_ATOMS: atom_id res chain seq x y z
N MET A 1 -16.94 -5.71 13.02
CA MET A 1 -16.32 -4.65 13.84
C MET A 1 -15.21 -4.01 13.02
N PRO A 2 -15.03 -2.69 13.04
CA PRO A 2 -14.01 -2.02 12.24
C PRO A 2 -12.60 -2.38 12.73
N THR A 3 -11.69 -2.67 11.81
CA THR A 3 -10.28 -2.96 12.12
C THR A 3 -9.57 -1.68 12.61
N GLN A 4 -8.36 -1.84 13.17
CA GLN A 4 -7.52 -0.68 13.55
C GLN A 4 -7.21 0.20 12.33
N LEU A 5 -7.01 -0.41 11.15
CA LEU A 5 -6.80 0.32 9.90
C LEU A 5 -8.05 1.10 9.48
N ASP A 6 -9.23 0.50 9.61
CA ASP A 6 -10.50 1.18 9.30
C ASP A 6 -10.74 2.39 10.20
N GLN A 7 -10.37 2.30 11.48
CA GLN A 7 -10.44 3.42 12.42
C GLN A 7 -9.43 4.51 12.06
N LEU A 8 -8.19 4.15 11.70
CA LEU A 8 -7.16 5.12 11.31
C LEU A 8 -7.55 5.93 10.06
N LYS A 9 -8.20 5.30 9.08
CA LYS A 9 -8.68 5.95 7.85
C LYS A 9 -9.71 7.06 8.12
N GLN A 10 -10.35 7.10 9.30
CA GLN A 10 -11.30 8.16 9.67
C GLN A 10 -10.61 9.49 10.03
N PHE A 11 -9.34 9.43 10.47
CA PHE A 11 -8.61 10.59 10.97
C PHE A 11 -7.43 10.98 10.10
N THR A 12 -6.91 10.04 9.30
CA THR A 12 -5.68 10.21 8.52
C THR A 12 -5.86 9.70 7.11
N VAL A 13 -5.25 10.37 6.14
CA VAL A 13 -5.13 9.84 4.77
C VAL A 13 -4.10 8.72 4.75
N VAL A 14 -4.56 7.49 4.56
CA VAL A 14 -3.70 6.31 4.48
C VAL A 14 -3.21 6.12 3.04
N VAL A 15 -1.89 6.02 2.90
CA VAL A 15 -1.16 5.80 1.64
C VAL A 15 -0.34 4.51 1.79
N ALA A 16 -0.23 3.71 0.73
CA ALA A 16 0.60 2.50 0.73
C ALA A 16 2.01 2.78 0.23
N ASP A 17 3.04 2.40 0.99
CA ASP A 17 4.44 2.55 0.60
C ASP A 17 4.98 1.25 -0.01
N THR A 18 4.62 0.98 -1.27
CA THR A 18 4.96 -0.27 -1.93
C THR A 18 4.94 -0.15 -3.46
N GLY A 19 5.73 -0.98 -4.14
CA GLY A 19 5.61 -1.23 -5.59
C GLY A 19 4.74 -2.45 -5.94
N ASP A 20 4.21 -3.17 -4.95
CA ASP A 20 3.39 -4.37 -5.14
C ASP A 20 1.90 -4.03 -5.29
N PHE A 21 1.37 -4.23 -6.50
CA PHE A 21 -0.03 -3.98 -6.82
C PHE A 21 -1.01 -4.96 -6.15
N ALA A 22 -0.58 -6.17 -5.77
CA ALA A 22 -1.46 -7.11 -5.06
C ALA A 22 -1.80 -6.57 -3.67
N SER A 23 -0.79 -6.12 -2.93
CA SER A 23 -0.96 -5.45 -1.64
C SER A 23 -1.83 -4.19 -1.75
N MET A 24 -1.68 -3.39 -2.81
CA MET A 24 -2.54 -2.20 -3.01
C MET A 24 -4.02 -2.57 -3.17
N LYS A 25 -4.34 -3.67 -3.87
CA LYS A 25 -5.72 -4.15 -4.04
C LYS A 25 -6.32 -4.63 -2.71
N GLU A 26 -5.52 -5.30 -1.88
CA GLU A 26 -5.96 -5.81 -0.58
C GLU A 26 -6.32 -4.69 0.40
N PHE A 27 -5.44 -3.68 0.52
CA PHE A 27 -5.60 -2.63 1.54
C PHE A 27 -6.38 -1.40 1.06
N ALA A 28 -6.64 -1.28 -0.25
CA ALA A 28 -7.33 -0.17 -0.90
C ALA A 28 -6.93 1.19 -0.31
N PRO A 29 -5.63 1.57 -0.42
CA PRO A 29 -5.14 2.84 0.06
C PRO A 29 -5.71 3.98 -0.80
N ARG A 30 -5.61 5.23 -0.31
CA ARG A 30 -6.01 6.39 -1.11
C ARG A 30 -5.07 6.60 -2.28
N ASP A 31 -3.78 6.67 -1.96
CA ASP A 31 -2.67 6.80 -2.91
C ASP A 31 -1.60 5.75 -2.58
N ALA A 32 -0.58 5.62 -3.43
CA ALA A 32 0.60 4.83 -3.14
C ALA A 32 1.89 5.63 -3.40
N THR A 33 2.89 5.44 -2.55
CA THR A 33 4.25 5.96 -2.75
C THR A 33 5.18 4.84 -3.17
N THR A 34 6.11 5.20 -4.05
CA THR A 34 7.21 4.32 -4.45
C THR A 34 8.52 5.06 -4.26
N ASN A 35 9.60 4.29 -4.24
CA ASN A 35 10.97 4.80 -4.29
C ASN A 35 11.83 3.81 -5.08
N PRO A 36 13.05 4.17 -5.50
CA PRO A 36 13.89 3.29 -6.33
C PRO A 36 14.10 1.89 -5.75
N SER A 37 14.26 1.77 -4.42
CA SER A 37 14.43 0.47 -3.75
C SER A 37 13.16 -0.39 -3.83
N LEU A 38 11.98 0.21 -3.64
CA LEU A 38 10.70 -0.49 -3.76
C LEU A 38 10.41 -0.94 -5.19
N ILE A 39 10.77 -0.12 -6.18
CA ILE A 39 10.65 -0.49 -7.60
C ILE A 39 11.60 -1.64 -7.94
N LEU A 40 12.85 -1.58 -7.49
CA LEU A 40 13.82 -2.66 -7.70
C LEU A 40 13.32 -3.97 -7.10
N LYS A 41 12.77 -3.92 -5.88
CA LYS A 41 12.18 -5.09 -5.22
C LYS A 41 10.98 -5.64 -6.02
N ALA A 42 10.07 -4.78 -6.46
CA ALA A 42 8.90 -5.18 -7.22
C ALA A 42 9.26 -5.79 -8.58
N ALA A 43 10.28 -5.25 -9.26
CA ALA A 43 10.76 -5.79 -10.54
C ALA A 43 11.38 -7.20 -10.43
N ALA A 44 11.83 -7.59 -9.23
CA ALA A 44 12.34 -8.92 -8.95
C ALA A 44 11.25 -9.92 -8.53
N MET A 45 10.00 -9.46 -8.37
CA MET A 45 8.87 -10.34 -8.03
C MET A 45 8.43 -11.14 -9.27
N PRO A 46 7.92 -12.38 -9.09
CA PRO A 46 7.30 -13.12 -10.18
C PRO A 46 6.13 -12.36 -10.80
N ALA A 47 5.97 -12.48 -12.12
CA ALA A 47 4.86 -11.90 -12.87
C ALA A 47 3.54 -12.68 -12.69
#